data_AF-A0A2P2JVK4-F1
#
_entry.id   AF-A0A2P2JVK4-F1
#
_cell.length_a   1.000
_cell.length_b   1.000
_cell.length_c   1.000
_cell.angle_alpha   90.00
_cell.angle_beta   90.00
_cell.angle_gamma   90.00
#
_symmetry.space_group_name_H-M   'P 1'
#
loop_
_entity.id
_entity.type
_entity.pdbx_description
1 polymer ?
#
loop_
_entity_poly.entity_id
_entity_poly.type
_entity_poly.pdbx_seq_one_letter_code
_entity_poly.pdbx_strand_id
1 'polypeptide(L)'
;MQLKKYYQPRKSHRIVSVLVEGNKVPLYGAGSSLTVSPTGIVVPMTLEFEIRSRGNVVGKLVRTNHRKRISCPLVIDSTSSKPIKFKKGTCTYD
;
A
#
# COMPACT_ATOMS: atom_id res chain seq x y z
N MET A 1 -11.67 1.26 -4.39
CA MET A 1 -10.79 2.23 -5.06
C MET A 1 -10.40 1.70 -6.44
N GLN A 2 -10.41 2.50 -7.51
CA GLN A 2 -10.10 2.03 -8.86
C GLN A 2 -9.25 3.04 -9.63
N LEU A 3 -8.16 2.55 -10.23
CA LEU A 3 -7.30 3.34 -11.11
C LEU A 3 -8.06 3.65 -12.42
N LYS A 4 -7.95 4.89 -12.92
CA LYS A 4 -8.48 5.25 -14.24
C LYS A 4 -7.82 4.38 -15.31
N LYS A 5 -8.58 3.86 -16.27
CA LYS A 5 -8.03 3.09 -17.40
C LYS A 5 -7.06 3.98 -18.19
N TYR A 6 -5.95 3.39 -18.61
CA TYR A 6 -4.94 4.10 -19.39
C TYR A 6 -4.23 3.15 -20.34
N TYR A 7 -3.60 3.73 -21.38
CA TYR A 7 -2.71 3.01 -22.28
C TYR A 7 -1.26 3.10 -21.78
N GLN A 8 -0.55 1.98 -21.78
CA GLN A 8 0.86 1.90 -21.39
C GLN A 8 1.67 1.21 -22.49
N PRO A 9 2.62 1.92 -23.14
CA PRO A 9 3.53 1.31 -24.11
C PRO A 9 4.39 0.16 -23.52
N ARG A 10 4.81 -0.79 -24.36
CA ARG A 10 5.51 -2.05 -24.00
C ARG A 10 6.83 -1.90 -23.22
N LYS A 11 7.38 -0.68 -23.10
CA LYS A 11 8.62 -0.39 -22.36
C LYS A 11 8.54 0.92 -21.57
N SER A 12 7.36 1.28 -21.08
CA SER A 12 7.21 2.47 -20.24
C SER A 12 6.93 2.12 -18.79
N HIS A 13 7.35 3.02 -17.91
CA HIS A 13 6.97 3.03 -16.51
C HIS A 13 6.05 4.20 -16.25
N ARG A 14 5.07 4.02 -15.36
CA ARG A 14 4.17 5.07 -14.93
C ARG A 14 4.03 5.02 -13.42
N ILE A 15 4.22 6.17 -12.80
CA ILE A 15 3.89 6.37 -11.38
C ILE A 15 2.43 6.79 -11.31
N VAL A 16 1.68 6.16 -10.40
CA VAL A 16 0.28 6.53 -10.15
C VAL A 16 0.10 6.78 -8.66
N SER A 17 -0.52 7.92 -8.35
CA SER A 17 -0.89 8.29 -6.99
C SER A 17 -2.30 7.83 -6.69
N VAL A 18 -2.48 7.22 -5.52
CA VAL A 18 -3.76 6.73 -5.06
C VAL A 18 -3.97 7.11 -3.60
N LEU A 19 -5.20 7.46 -3.24
CA LEU A 19 -5.56 7.77 -1.86
C LEU A 19 -6.00 6.49 -1.15
N VAL A 20 -5.22 6.07 -0.16
CA VAL A 20 -5.58 4.95 0.73
C VAL A 20 -6.04 5.57 2.04
N GLU A 21 -7.29 5.33 2.41
CA GLU A 21 -7.89 5.84 3.64
C GLU A 21 -8.27 4.66 4.54
N GLY A 22 -7.80 4.70 5.79
CA GLY A 22 -8.25 3.79 6.85
C GLY A 22 -9.22 4.52 7.76
N ASN A 23 -10.50 4.15 7.72
CA ASN A 23 -11.53 4.72 8.59
C ASN A 23 -11.83 3.74 9.73
N LYS A 24 -11.72 4.21 10.98
CA LYS A 24 -11.96 3.40 12.20
C LYS A 24 -11.19 2.08 12.20
N VAL A 25 -9.91 2.13 11.86
CA VAL A 25 -9.04 0.94 11.89
C VAL A 25 -8.96 0.44 13.33
N PRO A 26 -9.48 -0.76 13.64
CA PRO A 26 -9.51 -1.26 15.00
C PRO A 26 -8.10 -1.59 15.49
N LEU A 27 -7.80 -1.21 16.74
CA LEU A 27 -6.53 -1.52 17.42
C LEU A 27 -6.71 -2.52 18.57
N TYR A 28 -7.89 -3.10 18.73
CA TYR A 28 -8.12 -4.09 19.79
C TYR A 28 -7.17 -5.29 19.59
N GLY A 29 -6.64 -5.81 20.70
CA GLY A 29 -5.65 -6.90 20.66
C GLY A 29 -4.20 -6.46 20.33
N ALA A 30 -3.98 -5.20 19.91
CA ALA A 30 -2.62 -4.69 19.65
C ALA A 30 -1.89 -4.20 20.91
N GLY A 31 -2.53 -4.25 22.09
CA GLY A 31 -2.04 -3.63 23.34
C GLY A 31 -0.63 -4.02 23.76
N SER A 32 -0.17 -5.24 23.44
CA SER A 32 1.19 -5.71 23.74
C SER A 32 2.28 -5.08 22.86
N SER A 33 1.93 -4.62 21.66
CA SER A 33 2.84 -3.95 20.72
C SER A 33 2.76 -2.42 20.78
N LEU A 34 1.84 -1.87 21.58
CA LEU A 34 1.71 -0.43 21.78
C LEU A 34 2.76 0.05 22.79
N THR A 35 3.70 0.89 22.33
CA THR A 35 4.58 1.60 23.25
C THR A 35 3.97 2.97 23.55
N VAL A 36 3.55 3.16 24.80
CA VAL A 36 2.99 4.43 25.29
C VAL A 36 4.11 5.20 25.98
N SER A 37 4.43 6.36 25.46
CA SER A 37 5.29 7.36 26.08
C SER A 37 4.44 8.51 26.61
N PRO A 38 4.85 9.23 27.66
CA PRO A 38 4.19 10.48 28.08
C PRO A 38 4.08 11.51 26.95
N THR A 39 4.90 11.41 25.90
CA THR A 39 4.88 12.29 24.74
C THR A 39 4.05 11.78 23.55
N GLY A 40 3.62 10.51 23.53
CA GLY A 40 2.83 9.97 22.43
C GLY A 40 2.78 8.43 22.35
N ILE A 41 2.05 7.95 21.35
CA ILE A 41 1.79 6.53 21.11
C ILE A 41 2.45 6.13 19.79
N VAL A 42 3.20 5.03 19.84
CA VAL A 42 3.82 4.43 18.65
C VAL A 42 3.20 3.06 18.41
N VAL A 43 2.71 2.85 17.20
CA VAL A 43 1.99 1.64 16.78
C VAL A 43 2.67 1.00 15.57
N PRO A 44 3.40 -0.11 15.75
CA PRO A 44 3.89 -0.89 14.62
C PRO A 44 2.72 -1.65 13.99
N MET A 45 2.59 -1.56 12.67
CA MET A 45 1.58 -2.28 11.90
C MET A 45 2.09 -2.66 10.52
N THR A 46 1.36 -3.55 9.84
CA THR A 46 1.68 -3.97 8.47
C THR A 46 0.58 -3.49 7.55
N LEU A 47 0.94 -2.67 6.55
CA LEU A 47 0.04 -2.25 5.49
C LEU A 47 0.03 -3.34 4.41
N GLU A 48 -1.08 -4.07 4.34
CA GLU A 48 -1.30 -5.10 3.32
C GLU A 48 -2.34 -4.60 2.31
N PHE A 49 -1.99 -4.67 1.02
CA PHE A 49 -2.91 -4.32 -0.06
C PHE A 49 -2.60 -5.13 -1.31
N GLU A 50 -3.55 -5.11 -2.25
CA GLU A 50 -3.46 -5.88 -3.46
C GLU A 50 -3.67 -5.02 -4.70
N ILE A 51 -2.76 -5.16 -5.66
CA ILE A 51 -2.88 -4.55 -6.98
C ILE A 51 -3.41 -5.60 -7.94
N ARG A 52 -4.60 -5.34 -8.49
CA ARG A 52 -5.16 -6.10 -9.61
C ARG A 52 -4.98 -5.31 -10.90
N SER A 53 -4.14 -5.80 -11.81
CA SER A 53 -4.01 -5.24 -13.15
C SER A 53 -4.73 -6.14 -14.15
N ARG A 54 -5.49 -5.50 -15.04
CA ARG A 54 -6.15 -6.17 -16.17
C ARG A 54 -5.87 -5.36 -17.42
N GLY A 55 -5.27 -5.99 -18.43
CA GLY A 55 -4.77 -5.29 -19.60
C GLY A 55 -4.97 -6.09 -20.88
N ASN A 56 -5.22 -5.38 -21.97
CA ASN A 56 -5.29 -5.93 -23.31
C ASN A 56 -3.92 -5.72 -23.97
N VAL A 57 -3.16 -6.78 -24.22
CA VAL A 57 -1.77 -6.68 -24.72
C VAL A 57 -1.67 -6.81 -26.24
N VAL A 58 -2.68 -7.43 -26.89
CA VAL A 58 -2.82 -7.52 -28.36
C VAL A 58 -4.28 -7.25 -28.72
N GLY A 59 -4.67 -5.98 -28.72
CA GLY A 59 -6.09 -5.60 -28.91
C GLY A 59 -7.01 -6.33 -27.93
N LYS A 60 -8.22 -6.70 -28.36
CA LYS A 60 -9.13 -7.51 -27.53
C LYS A 60 -8.81 -9.02 -27.54
N LEU A 61 -7.81 -9.45 -28.32
CA LEU A 61 -7.49 -10.87 -28.52
C LEU A 61 -6.83 -11.49 -27.27
N VAL A 62 -5.88 -10.77 -26.67
CA VAL A 62 -5.14 -11.26 -25.51
C VAL A 62 -5.34 -10.31 -24.33
N ARG A 63 -6.01 -10.83 -23.29
CA ARG A 63 -6.27 -10.13 -22.04
C ARG A 63 -5.47 -10.78 -20.90
N THR A 64 -4.57 -10.02 -20.30
CA THR A 64 -3.81 -10.43 -19.12
C THR A 64 -4.51 -9.97 -17.85
N ASN A 65 -4.40 -10.80 -16.82
CA ASN A 65 -4.82 -10.46 -15.46
C ASN A 65 -3.64 -10.77 -14.54
N HIS A 66 -3.17 -9.78 -13.79
CA HIS A 66 -2.17 -9.99 -12.75
C HIS A 66 -2.72 -9.51 -11.41
N ARG A 67 -2.30 -10.21 -10.36
CA ARG A 67 -2.59 -9.90 -8.98
C ARG A 67 -1.24 -9.85 -8.30
N LYS A 68 -0.96 -8.74 -7.63
CA LYS A 68 0.22 -8.61 -6.77
C LYS A 68 -0.22 -8.25 -5.37
N ARG A 69 0.13 -9.07 -4.41
CA ARG A 69 -0.07 -8.75 -2.99
C ARG A 69 1.17 -8.04 -2.49
N ILE A 70 0.98 -6.97 -1.73
CA ILE A 70 2.05 -6.15 -1.22
C ILE A 70 1.85 -6.02 0.27
N SER A 71 2.92 -6.28 1.01
CA SER A 71 2.96 -6.17 2.47
C SER A 71 4.13 -5.28 2.87
N CYS A 72 3.82 -4.18 3.54
CA CYS A 72 4.80 -3.18 3.96
C CYS A 72 4.73 -2.98 5.48
N PRO A 73 5.80 -3.27 6.24
CA PRO A 73 5.85 -2.88 7.65
C PRO A 73 5.96 -1.36 7.77
N LEU A 74 5.21 -0.78 8.70
CA LEU A 74 5.27 0.65 9.00
C LEU A 74 4.97 0.93 10.46
N VAL A 75 5.39 2.09 10.93
CA VAL A 75 5.18 2.53 12.30
C VAL A 75 4.42 3.84 12.25
N ILE A 76 3.24 3.89 12.88
CA ILE A 76 2.51 5.14 13.11
C ILE A 76 3.01 5.72 14.42
N ASP A 77 3.41 6.99 14.36
CA ASP A 77 3.75 7.79 15.52
C ASP A 77 2.70 8.90 15.66
N SER A 78 1.96 8.91 16.76
CA SER A 78 0.92 9.93 17.01
C SER A 78 1.48 11.35 17.12
N THR A 79 2.78 11.51 17.36
CA THR A 79 3.44 12.81 17.52
C THR A 79 3.88 13.42 16.18
N SER A 80 3.91 12.62 15.12
CA SER A 80 4.44 13.03 13.82
C SER A 80 3.38 12.93 12.72
N SER A 81 3.11 14.06 12.06
CA SER A 81 2.30 14.10 10.82
C SER A 81 3.15 13.99 9.55
N LYS A 82 4.44 13.64 9.67
CA LYS A 82 5.35 13.56 8.54
C LYS A 82 4.95 12.42 7.60
N PRO A 83 5.09 12.58 6.28
CA PRO A 83 4.85 11.49 5.33
C PRO A 83 5.74 10.28 5.62
N ILE A 84 5.13 9.10 5.75
CA ILE A 84 5.85 7.83 5.89
C ILE A 84 6.47 7.47 4.55
N LYS A 85 7.80 7.43 4.49
CA LYS A 85 8.55 7.03 3.29
C LYS A 85 9.03 5.59 3.44
N PHE A 86 8.55 4.72 2.57
CA PHE A 86 9.05 3.34 2.50
C PHE A 86 10.44 3.32 1.83
N LYS A 87 11.42 2.71 2.51
CA LYS A 87 12.76 2.50 1.92
C LYS A 87 12.68 1.36 0.90
N LYS A 88 13.56 1.42 -0.11
CA LYS A 88 13.66 0.35 -1.12
C LYS A 88 13.92 -0.99 -0.44
N GLY A 89 13.13 -2.01 -0.78
CA GLY A 89 13.26 -3.38 -0.25
C GLY A 89 12.56 -3.63 1.10
N THR A 90 11.90 -2.64 1.70
CA THR A 90 11.15 -2.87 2.95
C THR A 90 9.82 -3.59 2.75
N CYS A 91 9.17 -3.33 1.62
CA CYS A 91 7.94 -4.01 1.25
C CYS A 91 8.24 -5.34 0.55
N THR A 92 7.46 -6.37 0.87
CA THR A 92 7.45 -7.65 0.17
C THR A 92 6.31 -7.67 -0.85
N TYR A 93 6.51 -8.39 -1.96
CA TYR A 93 5.48 -8.56 -2.98
C TYR A 93 5.50 -9.98 -3.56
N ASP A 94 4.30 -10.55 -3.68
CA ASP A 94 4.02 -11.84 -4.34
C ASP A 94 3.16 -11.62 -5.60
#